data_AF-A0A2M8L8Z9-F1
#
_entry.id   AF-A0A2M8L8Z9-F1
#
_cell.length_a   1.000
_cell.length_b   1.000
_cell.length_c   1.000
_cell.angle_alpha   90.00
_cell.angle_beta   90.00
_cell.angle_gamma   90.00
#
_symmetry.space_group_name_H-M   'P 1'
#
loop_
_entity.id
_entity.type
_entity.pdbx_description
1 polymer ?
#
loop_
_entity_poly.entity_id
_entity_poly.type
_entity_poly.pdbx_seq_one_letter_code
_entity_poly.pdbx_strand_id
1 'polypeptide(L)'
;MSVYLLGCGNPAEPSKIPKIEDENGRPKEYYTDKNGRPILTRPNPEFLTNLASAMDGHYIHVAFGKNLNDILPDLIESEYGIIGWEKKTESIDLTPYLLISSLFFLFMIPVVKSV
;
A
#
# COMPACT_ATOMS: atom_id res chain seq x y z
N MET A 1 -16.18 13.40 -1.28
CA MET A 1 -15.71 12.88 -2.58
C MET A 1 -14.37 13.51 -2.80
N SER A 2 -13.31 12.75 -2.56
CA SER A 2 -11.94 13.27 -2.61
C SER A 2 -11.36 13.00 -3.99
N VAL A 3 -10.77 14.02 -4.60
CA VAL A 3 -10.12 13.91 -5.92
C VAL A 3 -8.62 13.73 -5.69
N TYR A 4 -8.04 12.68 -6.26
CA TYR A 4 -6.59 12.44 -6.16
C TYR A 4 -5.93 12.63 -7.52
N LEU A 5 -4.86 13.43 -7.54
CA LEU A 5 -4.05 13.67 -8.72
C LEU A 5 -2.71 12.94 -8.55
N LEU A 6 -2.47 11.95 -9.41
CA LEU A 6 -1.24 11.16 -9.41
C LEU A 6 -0.29 11.70 -10.50
N GLY A 7 0.85 12.25 -10.07
CA GLY A 7 1.92 12.65 -10.98
C GLY A 7 2.96 11.55 -11.11
N CYS A 8 3.28 11.12 -12.32
CA CYS A 8 4.31 10.11 -12.59
C CYS A 8 5.51 10.74 -13.35
N GLY A 9 6.71 10.24 -13.06
CA GLY A 9 7.95 10.63 -13.73
C GLY A 9 8.92 11.36 -12.82
N ASN A 10 10.10 11.72 -13.34
CA ASN A 10 11.12 12.42 -12.55
C ASN A 10 11.02 13.95 -12.79
N PRO A 11 10.76 14.79 -11.77
CA PRO A 11 10.73 16.24 -11.92
C PRO A 11 12.11 16.86 -12.22
N ALA A 12 13.18 16.20 -11.76
CA ALA A 12 14.55 16.69 -11.90
C ALA A 12 15.14 16.38 -13.28
N GLU A 13 14.80 15.22 -13.84
CA GLU A 13 15.36 14.75 -15.10
C GLU A 13 14.30 14.66 -16.20
N PRO A 14 14.43 15.43 -17.29
CA PRO A 14 13.51 15.34 -18.40
C PRO A 14 13.67 14.01 -19.15
N SER A 15 12.54 13.38 -19.47
CA SER A 15 12.46 12.12 -20.21
C SER A 15 12.01 12.35 -21.66
N LYS A 16 12.44 11.49 -22.57
CA LYS A 16 11.98 11.49 -23.96
C LYS A 16 10.69 10.68 -24.09
N ILE A 17 9.79 11.10 -24.99
CA ILE A 17 8.56 10.34 -25.26
C ILE A 17 8.85 9.28 -26.32
N PRO A 18 8.69 7.98 -26.00
CA PRO A 18 8.80 6.92 -26.99
C PRO A 18 7.64 7.00 -27.99
N LYS A 19 7.96 6.83 -29.27
CA LYS A 19 6.99 6.77 -30.36
C LYS A 19 6.73 5.34 -30.81
N ILE A 20 7.78 4.53 -30.84
CA ILE A 20 7.73 3.11 -31.18
C ILE A 20 8.57 2.36 -30.16
N GLU A 21 8.01 1.28 -29.64
CA GLU A 21 8.70 0.34 -28.76
C GLU A 21 8.98 -0.97 -29.50
N ASP A 22 10.01 -1.69 -29.11
CA ASP A 22 10.26 -3.05 -29.57
C ASP A 22 9.44 -4.09 -28.80
N GLU A 23 9.54 -5.37 -29.18
CA GLU A 23 8.83 -6.47 -28.53
C GLU A 23 9.20 -6.63 -27.03
N ASN A 24 10.27 -6.00 -26.57
CA ASN A 24 10.74 -6.00 -25.19
C ASN A 24 10.41 -4.70 -24.44
N GLY A 25 9.59 -3.81 -25.02
CA GLY A 25 9.24 -2.52 -24.43
C GLY A 25 10.39 -1.51 -24.41
N ARG A 26 11.44 -1.72 -25.20
CA ARG A 26 12.54 -0.75 -25.33
C ARG A 26 12.21 0.26 -26.41
N PRO A 27 12.46 1.55 -26.18
CA PRO A 27 12.16 2.59 -27.15
C PRO A 27 13.10 2.51 -28.36
N LYS A 28 12.54 2.33 -29.56
CA LYS A 28 13.25 2.36 -30.85
C LYS A 28 13.27 3.75 -31.47
N GLU A 29 12.17 4.49 -31.35
CA GLU A 29 12.01 5.82 -31.91
C GLU A 29 11.40 6.76 -30.87
N TYR A 30 11.75 8.04 -30.91
CA TYR A 30 11.23 9.07 -30.02
C TYR A 30 10.51 10.15 -30.81
N TYR A 31 9.52 10.81 -30.19
CA TYR A 31 8.91 11.98 -30.79
C TYR A 31 9.90 13.13 -30.91
N THR A 32 9.85 13.82 -32.04
CA THR A 32 10.70 14.97 -32.37
C THR A 32 9.86 16.22 -32.66
N ASP A 33 10.44 17.38 -32.41
CA ASP A 33 9.85 18.67 -32.73
C ASP A 33 9.98 18.98 -34.24
N LYS A 34 9.46 20.15 -34.66
CA LYS A 34 9.54 20.63 -36.05
C LYS A 34 10.98 20.84 -36.56
N ASN A 35 11.97 20.86 -35.67
CA ASN A 35 13.39 21.03 -35.98
C ASN A 35 14.17 19.70 -35.88
N GLY A 36 13.47 18.56 -35.70
CA GLY A 36 14.09 17.24 -35.56
C GLY A 36 14.74 16.97 -34.19
N ARG A 37 14.50 17.81 -33.18
CA ARG A 37 15.03 17.61 -31.82
C ARG A 37 14.08 16.74 -31.00
N PRO A 38 14.57 15.84 -30.14
CA PRO A 38 13.71 14.99 -29.32
C PRO A 38 12.87 15.84 -28.36
N ILE A 39 11.58 15.54 -28.27
CA ILE A 39 10.68 16.17 -27.31
C ILE A 39 11.01 15.64 -25.92
N LEU A 40 11.22 16.57 -24.99
CA LEU A 40 11.52 16.31 -23.61
C LEU A 40 10.31 16.66 -22.73
N THR A 41 9.99 15.78 -21.79
CA THR A 41 8.89 15.95 -20.85
C THR A 41 9.39 15.84 -19.42
N ARG A 42 8.77 16.61 -18.53
CA ARG A 42 8.95 16.48 -17.09
C ARG A 42 7.64 16.81 -16.40
N PRO A 43 7.29 16.11 -15.31
CA PRO A 43 6.20 16.54 -14.46
C PRO A 43 6.54 17.90 -13.84
N ASN A 44 5.53 18.75 -13.68
CA ASN A 44 5.64 20.01 -12.95
C ASN A 44 4.86 19.89 -11.63
N PRO A 45 5.52 19.54 -10.51
CA PRO A 45 4.84 19.32 -9.24
C PRO A 45 4.09 20.55 -8.73
N GLU A 46 4.62 21.75 -8.96
CA GLU A 46 4.01 23.00 -8.51
C GLU A 46 2.65 23.23 -9.21
N PHE A 47 2.64 23.07 -10.54
CA PHE A 47 1.40 23.17 -11.32
C PHE A 47 0.38 22.10 -10.90
N LEU A 48 0.83 20.85 -10.73
CA LEU A 48 -0.03 19.74 -10.35
C LEU A 48 -0.59 19.88 -8.94
N THR A 49 0.20 20.42 -8.00
CA THR A 49 -0.25 20.73 -6.64
C THR A 49 -1.31 21.81 -6.65
N ASN A 50 -1.07 22.91 -7.36
CA ASN A 50 -2.05 24.00 -7.48
C ASN A 50 -3.36 23.54 -8.11
N LEU A 51 -3.28 22.65 -9.12
CA LEU A 51 -4.46 22.08 -9.76
C LEU A 51 -5.24 21.16 -8.82
N ALA A 52 -4.55 20.34 -8.01
CA ALA A 52 -5.21 19.53 -6.99
C ALA A 52 -5.89 20.40 -5.93
N SER A 53 -5.23 21.44 -5.43
CA SER A 53 -5.81 22.38 -4.47
C SER A 53 -7.02 23.12 -5.02
N ALA A 54 -7.04 23.46 -6.32
CA ALA A 54 -8.19 24.10 -6.96
C ALA A 54 -9.43 23.19 -7.06
N MET A 55 -9.24 21.87 -6.94
CA MET A 55 -10.32 20.87 -6.98
C MET A 55 -10.67 20.33 -5.58
N ASP A 56 -10.18 20.96 -4.50
CA ASP A 56 -10.23 20.42 -3.14
C ASP A 56 -9.71 18.96 -3.07
N GLY A 57 -8.69 18.66 -3.88
CA GLY A 57 -8.08 17.34 -4.01
C GLY A 57 -6.66 17.27 -3.46
N HIS A 58 -6.09 16.07 -3.51
CA HIS A 58 -4.73 15.79 -3.04
C HIS A 58 -3.81 15.41 -4.20
N TYR A 59 -2.62 16.03 -4.25
CA TYR A 59 -1.57 15.67 -5.21
C TYR A 59 -0.58 14.69 -4.58
N ILE A 60 -0.29 13.61 -5.30
CA ILE A 60 0.73 12.63 -4.92
C ILE A 60 1.67 12.39 -6.09
N HIS A 61 2.97 12.50 -5.77
CA HIS A 61 4.03 12.25 -6.73
C HIS A 61 4.54 10.82 -6.60
N VAL A 62 4.45 10.05 -7.69
CA VAL A 62 4.90 8.67 -7.78
C VAL A 62 6.28 8.67 -8.40
N ALA A 63 7.29 8.39 -7.55
CA ALA A 63 8.66 8.25 -8.00
C ALA A 63 8.83 7.04 -8.93
N PHE A 64 9.73 7.16 -9.90
CA PHE A 64 10.04 6.11 -10.86
C PHE A 64 10.49 4.82 -10.14
N GLY A 65 9.83 3.69 -10.43
CA GLY A 65 10.13 2.38 -9.83
C GLY A 65 9.35 2.04 -8.56
N LYS A 66 8.53 2.96 -8.01
CA LYS A 66 7.58 2.61 -6.94
C LYS A 66 6.30 2.07 -7.57
N ASN A 67 5.86 0.87 -7.17
CA ASN A 67 4.64 0.30 -7.72
C ASN A 67 3.44 1.12 -7.23
N LEU A 68 2.55 1.47 -8.17
CA LEU A 68 1.31 2.19 -7.86
C LEU A 68 0.45 1.39 -6.85
N ASN A 69 0.54 0.06 -6.91
CA ASN A 69 -0.11 -0.87 -5.99
C ASN A 69 0.33 -0.72 -4.52
N ASP A 70 1.49 -0.12 -4.26
CA ASP A 70 1.98 0.09 -2.88
C ASP A 70 1.50 1.43 -2.32
N ILE A 71 1.03 2.35 -3.18
CA ILE A 71 0.66 3.73 -2.79
C ILE A 71 -0.86 3.85 -2.64
N LEU A 72 -1.61 3.14 -3.48
CA LEU A 72 -3.08 3.13 -3.44
C LEU A 72 -3.69 2.61 -2.12
N PRO A 73 -3.15 1.56 -1.45
CA PRO A 73 -3.72 1.06 -0.21
C PRO A 73 -3.65 2.09 0.91
N ASP A 74 -2.50 2.75 1.10
CA ASP A 74 -2.30 3.79 2.13
C ASP A 74 -3.26 4.97 1.93
N LEU A 75 -3.48 5.34 0.67
CA LEU A 75 -4.44 6.38 0.26
C LEU A 75 -5.87 6.01 0.61
N ILE A 76 -6.27 4.80 0.22
CA ILE A 76 -7.61 4.28 0.42
C ILE A 76 -7.90 4.09 1.92
N GLU A 77 -6.92 3.61 2.69
CA GLU A 77 -7.02 3.41 4.15
C GLU A 77 -7.14 4.74 4.90
N SER A 78 -6.48 5.80 4.43
CA SER A 78 -6.61 7.14 5.02
C SER A 78 -8.01 7.75 4.87
N GLU A 79 -8.78 7.31 3.86
CA GLU A 79 -10.14 7.78 3.60
C GLU A 79 -11.21 6.87 4.21
N TYR A 80 -10.89 5.61 4.51
CA TYR A 80 -11.78 4.73 5.25
C TYR A 80 -11.86 5.18 6.72
N GLY A 81 -12.97 5.84 7.08
CA GLY A 81 -13.33 6.06 8.47
C GLY A 81 -13.49 4.71 9.19
N ILE A 82 -12.94 4.59 10.40
CA ILE A 82 -13.06 3.41 11.25
C ILE A 82 -14.56 3.12 11.50
N ILE A 83 -15.13 2.19 10.75
CA ILE A 83 -16.56 1.81 10.80
C ILE A 83 -16.91 0.90 11.99
N GLY A 84 -15.93 0.48 12.78
CA GLY A 84 -16.16 -0.32 13.98
C GLY A 84 -14.88 -0.92 14.56
N TRP A 85 -14.93 -1.29 15.84
CA TRP A 85 -13.82 -1.95 16.54
C TRP A 85 -14.19 -3.43 16.66
N GLU A 86 -13.47 -4.31 15.97
CA GLU A 86 -13.62 -5.76 16.16
C GLU A 86 -12.92 -6.17 17.45
N LYS A 87 -13.67 -6.34 18.54
CA LYS A 87 -13.14 -6.85 19.79
C LYS A 87 -12.94 -8.36 19.66
N LYS A 88 -11.79 -8.77 19.15
CA LYS A 88 -11.33 -10.17 19.22
C LYS A 88 -11.16 -10.54 20.68
N THR A 89 -12.20 -11.16 21.24
CA THR A 89 -12.13 -11.77 22.57
C THR A 89 -11.54 -13.15 22.36
N GLU A 90 -10.25 -13.29 22.60
CA GLU A 90 -9.63 -14.61 22.73
C GLU A 90 -10.23 -15.27 23.98
N SER A 91 -11.26 -16.08 23.78
CA SER A 91 -11.82 -16.91 24.84
C SER A 91 -10.82 -18.03 25.11
N ILE A 92 -10.01 -17.87 26.15
CA ILE A 92 -9.14 -18.94 26.65
C ILE A 92 -10.06 -19.95 27.35
N ASP A 93 -10.22 -21.13 26.76
CA ASP A 93 -10.98 -22.21 27.38
C ASP A 93 -10.16 -22.80 28.54
N LEU A 94 -10.63 -22.55 29.76
CA LEU A 94 -10.01 -23.01 31.01
C LEU A 94 -10.43 -24.44 31.39
N THR A 95 -11.44 -24.99 30.71
CA THR A 95 -11.97 -26.35 30.92
C THR A 95 -10.90 -27.45 30.87
N PRO A 96 -9.97 -27.48 29.89
CA PRO A 96 -8.91 -28.51 29.84
C PRO A 96 -7.97 -28.47 31.05
N TYR A 97 -7.62 -27.28 31.56
CA TYR A 97 -6.76 -27.15 32.74
C TYR A 97 -7.44 -27.67 34.01
N LEU A 98 -8.74 -27.43 34.14
CA LEU A 98 -9.53 -27.92 35.28
C LEU A 98 -9.66 -29.45 35.25
N LEU A 99 -9.88 -30.04 34.07
CA LEU A 99 -9.91 -31.49 33.88
C LEU A 99 -8.57 -32.15 34.24
N ILE A 100 -7.44 -31.59 33.78
CA ILE A 100 -6.10 -32.10 34.10
C ILE A 100 -5.84 -32.03 35.61
N SER A 101 -6.21 -30.91 36.25
CA SER A 101 -6.05 -30.75 37.69
C SER A 101 -6.86 -31.79 38.47
N SER A 102 -8.14 -31.99 38.11
CA SER A 102 -8.99 -32.99 38.74
C SER A 102 -8.44 -34.41 38.58
N LEU A 103 -7.91 -34.75 37.40
CA LEU A 103 -7.33 -36.07 37.14
C LEU A 103 -6.06 -36.28 37.98
N PHE A 104 -5.23 -35.25 38.11
CA PHE A 104 -4.02 -35.31 38.94
C PHE A 104 -4.36 -35.55 40.42
N PHE A 105 -5.35 -34.83 40.96
CA PHE A 105 -5.82 -35.05 42.33
C PHE A 105 -6.36 -36.47 42.53
N LEU A 106 -7.12 -37.01 41.57
CA LEU A 106 -7.62 -38.39 41.63
C LEU A 106 -6.49 -39.42 41.70
N PHE A 107 -5.39 -39.20 40.97
CA PHE A 107 -4.22 -40.08 41.01
C PHE A 107 -3.41 -39.94 42.31
N MET A 108 -3.36 -38.75 42.91
CA MET A 108 -2.65 -38.51 44.17
C MET A 108 -3.35 -39.16 45.38
N ILE A 109 -4.69 -39.18 45.41
CA ILE A 109 -5.49 -39.73 46.52
C ILE A 109 -5.14 -41.20 46.87
N PRO A 110 -5.06 -42.16 45.92
CA PRO A 110 -4.71 -43.55 46.24
C PRO A 110 -3.23 -43.73 46.59
N VAL A 111 -2.33 -42.87 46.09
CA VAL A 111 -0.89 -42.91 46.42
C VAL A 111 -0.65 -42.52 47.88
N VAL A 112 -1.38 -41.51 48.38
CA VAL A 112 -1.29 -41.08 49.80
C VAL A 112 -1.91 -42.12 50.75
N LYS A 113 -2.86 -42.93 50.27
CA LYS A 113 -3.54 -43.96 51.07
C LYS A 113 -2.78 -45.30 51.12
N SER A 114 -1.75 -45.47 50.29
CA SER A 114 -0.94 -46.70 50.17
C SER A 114 0.45 -46.58 50.80
N VAL A 115 0.75 -45.45 51.47
CA VAL A 115 1.92 -45.23 52.34
C VAL A 115 1.43 -45.22 53.78
#